data_AF-K2D002-F1
#
_entry.id   AF-K2D002-F1
#
_cell.length_a   1.000
_cell.length_b   1.000
_cell.length_c   1.000
_cell.angle_alpha   90.00
_cell.angle_beta   90.00
_cell.angle_gamma   90.00
#
_symmetry.space_group_name_H-M   'P 1'
#
loop_
_entity.id
_entity.type
_entity.pdbx_description
1 polymer ?
#
loop_
_entity_poly.entity_id
_entity_poly.type
_entity_poly.pdbx_seq_one_letter_code
_entity_poly.pdbx_strand_id
1 'polypeptide(L)'
;MPVTKQAKKKLRKDRKREIKNQVLKAGFKKIVKNTRKSPTVKRLSAAAKVIDKAAKKGIIHKNKAARIKSRLTKLNGSSSPKTKSK
;
A
#
# COMPACT_ATOMS: atom_id res chain seq x y z
N MET A 1 -31.71 4.45 2.01
CA MET A 1 -31.34 4.69 3.44
C MET A 1 -31.44 3.38 4.22
N PRO A 2 -30.64 3.16 5.28
CA PRO A 2 -30.75 1.96 6.10
C PRO A 2 -32.12 1.89 6.80
N VAL A 3 -32.88 0.82 6.51
CA VAL A 3 -34.25 0.63 7.02
C VAL A 3 -34.23 0.01 8.42
N THR A 4 -33.39 -1.01 8.64
CA THR A 4 -33.30 -1.70 9.93
C THR A 4 -32.38 -0.99 10.94
N LYS A 5 -32.62 -1.19 12.24
CA LYS A 5 -31.77 -0.66 13.33
C LYS A 5 -30.31 -1.10 13.18
N GLN A 6 -30.09 -2.35 12.75
CA GLN A 6 -28.76 -2.92 12.52
C GLN A 6 -28.04 -2.25 11.34
N ALA A 7 -28.76 -1.98 10.23
CA ALA A 7 -28.21 -1.26 9.09
C ALA A 7 -27.81 0.18 9.44
N LYS A 8 -28.62 0.88 10.25
CA LYS A 8 -28.27 2.23 10.76
C LYS A 8 -26.98 2.19 11.60
N LYS A 9 -26.82 1.19 12.47
CA LYS A 9 -25.61 0.97 13.28
C LYS A 9 -24.39 0.65 12.40
N LYS A 10 -24.55 -0.19 11.38
CA LYS A 10 -23.48 -0.54 10.43
C LYS A 10 -22.98 0.70 9.68
N LEU A 11 -23.89 1.51 9.14
CA LEU A 11 -23.53 2.75 8.44
C LEU A 11 -22.71 3.71 9.32
N ARG A 12 -23.08 3.87 10.60
CA ARG A 12 -22.30 4.69 11.56
C ARG A 12 -20.90 4.15 11.79
N LYS A 13 -20.74 2.83 11.90
CA LYS A 13 -19.43 2.17 12.09
C LYS A 13 -18.58 2.30 10.83
N ASP A 14 -19.16 2.09 9.67
CA ASP A 14 -18.46 2.11 8.39
C ASP A 14 -17.96 3.52 8.07
N ARG A 15 -18.76 4.57 8.31
CA ARG A 15 -18.32 5.96 8.15
C ARG A 15 -17.09 6.29 9.01
N LYS A 16 -17.03 5.80 10.26
CA LYS A 16 -15.86 5.96 11.13
C LYS A 16 -14.63 5.20 10.62
N ARG A 17 -14.82 3.99 10.10
CA ARG A 17 -13.73 3.16 9.52
C ARG A 17 -13.21 3.77 8.23
N GLU A 18 -14.11 4.30 7.41
CA GLU A 18 -13.79 4.94 6.14
C GLU A 18 -12.83 6.12 6.35
N ILE A 19 -13.17 7.05 7.25
CA ILE A 19 -12.31 8.22 7.55
C ILE A 19 -10.90 7.77 7.96
N LYS A 20 -10.79 6.78 8.87
CA LYS A 20 -9.48 6.24 9.30
C LYS A 20 -8.72 5.60 8.13
N ASN A 21 -9.42 4.84 7.29
CA ASN A 21 -8.82 4.17 6.13
C ASN A 21 -8.39 5.17 5.05
N GLN A 22 -9.13 6.26 4.85
CA GLN A 22 -8.80 7.31 3.91
C GLN A 22 -7.47 7.98 4.27
N VAL A 23 -7.25 8.33 5.54
CA VAL A 23 -5.98 8.92 6.02
C VAL A 23 -4.81 7.97 5.75
N LEU A 24 -4.95 6.70 6.10
CA LEU A 24 -3.88 5.71 5.90
C LEU A 24 -3.62 5.46 4.40
N LYS A 25 -4.67 5.43 3.58
CA LYS A 25 -4.58 5.27 2.12
C LYS A 25 -3.91 6.48 1.46
N ALA A 26 -4.18 7.69 1.94
CA ALA A 26 -3.53 8.92 1.47
C ALA A 26 -2.03 8.91 1.79
N GLY A 27 -1.65 8.61 3.04
CA GLY A 27 -0.24 8.49 3.45
C GLY A 27 0.51 7.44 2.63
N PHE A 28 -0.09 6.26 2.46
CA PHE A 28 0.44 5.20 1.61
C PHE A 28 0.67 5.67 0.16
N LYS A 29 -0.34 6.30 -0.47
CA LYS A 29 -0.24 6.81 -1.85
C LYS A 29 0.87 7.84 -1.99
N LYS A 30 1.00 8.75 -1.01
CA LYS A 30 2.05 9.80 -1.01
C LYS A 30 3.44 9.17 -1.00
N ILE A 31 3.67 8.19 -0.12
CA ILE A 31 4.96 7.49 -0.02
C ILE A 31 5.28 6.78 -1.34
N VAL A 32 4.34 6.00 -1.89
CA VAL A 32 4.56 5.31 -3.17
C VAL A 32 4.84 6.29 -4.32
N LYS A 33 4.13 7.43 -4.38
CA LYS A 33 4.36 8.46 -5.41
C LYS A 33 5.75 9.09 -5.27
N ASN A 34 6.17 9.42 -4.05
CA ASN A 34 7.47 10.03 -3.79
C ASN A 34 8.62 9.08 -4.11
N THR A 35 8.50 7.80 -3.73
CA THR A 35 9.50 6.77 -4.05
C THR A 35 9.61 6.52 -5.56
N ARG A 36 8.49 6.61 -6.31
CA ARG A 36 8.53 6.51 -7.78
C ARG A 36 9.25 7.68 -8.44
N LYS A 37 9.08 8.90 -7.93
CA LYS A 37 9.76 10.09 -8.47
C LYS A 37 11.26 10.10 -8.20
N SER A 38 11.66 9.54 -7.06
CA SER A 38 13.03 9.61 -6.56
C SER A 38 13.38 8.29 -5.85
N PRO A 39 13.75 7.26 -6.62
CA PRO A 39 14.10 5.95 -6.08
C PRO A 39 15.48 6.03 -5.42
N THR A 40 15.49 6.30 -4.12
CA THR A 40 16.68 6.18 -3.27
C THR A 40 16.59 4.90 -2.46
N VAL A 41 17.70 4.20 -2.21
CA VAL A 41 17.75 2.97 -1.40
C VAL A 41 17.03 3.12 -0.05
N LYS A 42 17.27 4.23 0.66
CA LYS A 42 16.58 4.55 1.93
C LYS A 42 15.06 4.68 1.76
N ARG A 43 14.60 5.34 0.70
CA ARG A 43 13.16 5.55 0.40
C ARG A 43 12.48 4.25 -0.03
N LEU A 44 13.19 3.36 -0.72
CA LEU A 44 12.68 2.04 -1.09
C LEU A 44 12.47 1.15 0.14
N SER A 45 13.44 1.10 1.05
CA SER A 45 13.32 0.35 2.31
C SER A 45 12.15 0.87 3.17
N ALA A 46 12.04 2.20 3.31
CA ALA A 46 10.92 2.82 4.01
C ALA A 46 9.57 2.54 3.35
N ALA A 47 9.49 2.63 2.01
CA ALA A 47 8.27 2.33 1.27
C ALA A 47 7.85 0.85 1.41
N ALA A 48 8.80 -0.09 1.33
CA ALA A 48 8.53 -1.52 1.52
C ALA A 48 7.90 -1.79 2.89
N LYS A 49 8.48 -1.24 3.98
CA LYS A 49 7.94 -1.36 5.34
C LYS A 49 6.50 -0.84 5.43
N VAL A 50 6.21 0.29 4.80
CA VAL A 50 4.86 0.90 4.83
C VAL A 50 3.86 0.10 3.99
N ILE A 51 4.28 -0.41 2.83
CA ILE A 51 3.45 -1.28 1.97
C ILE A 51 3.03 -2.54 2.75
N ASP A 52 3.96 -3.16 3.46
CA ASP A 52 3.69 -4.39 4.22
C ASP A 52 2.81 -4.12 5.44
N LYS A 53 3.01 -3.00 6.14
CA LYS A 53 2.09 -2.56 7.20
C LYS A 53 0.68 -2.28 6.67
N ALA A 54 0.55 -1.70 5.47
CA ALA A 54 -0.75 -1.45 4.86
C ALA A 54 -1.46 -2.75 4.46
N ALA A 55 -0.70 -3.77 4.05
CA ALA A 55 -1.23 -5.11 3.78
C ALA A 55 -1.69 -5.80 5.07
N LYS A 56 -0.87 -5.77 6.13
CA LYS A 56 -1.21 -6.34 7.44
C LYS A 56 -2.48 -5.71 8.04
N LYS A 57 -2.68 -4.40 7.85
CA LYS A 57 -3.88 -3.69 8.29
C LYS A 57 -5.11 -3.89 7.38
N GLY A 58 -5.00 -4.66 6.30
CA GLY A 58 -6.10 -4.92 5.37
C GLY A 58 -6.49 -3.73 4.48
N ILE A 59 -5.67 -2.67 4.42
CA ILE A 59 -5.94 -1.46 3.60
C ILE A 59 -5.71 -1.77 2.12
N ILE A 60 -4.74 -2.64 1.83
CA ILE A 60 -4.48 -3.19 0.50
C ILE A 60 -4.41 -4.70 0.59
N HIS A 61 -4.85 -5.38 -0.48
CA HIS A 61 -4.71 -6.83 -0.58
C HIS A 61 -3.23 -7.24 -0.67
N LYS A 62 -2.88 -8.42 -0.14
CA LYS A 62 -1.52 -8.98 -0.18
C LYS A 62 -0.92 -9.00 -1.60
N ASN A 63 -1.71 -9.39 -2.60
CA ASN A 63 -1.26 -9.42 -4.00
C ASN A 63 -1.00 -8.01 -4.55
N LYS A 64 -1.78 -7.01 -4.10
CA LYS A 64 -1.56 -5.62 -4.49
C LYS A 64 -0.26 -5.09 -3.87
N ALA A 65 0.02 -5.42 -2.62
CA ALA A 65 1.28 -5.09 -1.96
C ALA A 65 2.48 -5.71 -2.70
N ALA A 66 2.42 -7.02 -2.99
CA ALA A 66 3.45 -7.73 -3.75
C ALA A 66 3.69 -7.09 -5.13
N ARG A 67 2.63 -6.79 -5.88
CA ARG A 67 2.72 -6.12 -7.19
C ARG A 67 3.38 -4.75 -7.10
N ILE A 68 3.08 -3.96 -6.06
CA ILE A 68 3.68 -2.63 -5.88
C ILE A 68 5.15 -2.75 -5.50
N LYS A 69 5.52 -3.68 -4.61
CA LYS A 69 6.92 -3.95 -4.27
C LYS A 69 7.73 -4.34 -5.52
N SER A 70 7.23 -5.30 -6.29
CA SER A 70 7.87 -5.74 -7.56
C SER A 70 8.06 -4.59 -8.55
N ARG A 71 7.07 -3.70 -8.70
CA ARG A 71 7.20 -2.53 -9.59
C ARG A 71 8.22 -1.52 -9.07
N LEU A 72 8.29 -1.29 -7.76
CA LEU A 72 9.26 -0.37 -7.17
C LEU A 72 10.70 -0.88 -7.28
N THR A 73 10.92 -2.19 -7.14
CA THR A 73 12.25 -2.78 -7.31
C THR A 73 12.70 -2.73 -8.77
N LYS A 74 11.82 -3.04 -9.71
CA LYS A 74 12.11 -2.94 -11.16
C LYS A 74 12.51 -1.53 -11.60
N LEU A 75 11.91 -0.49 -11.01
CA LEU A 75 12.28 0.91 -11.31
C LEU A 75 13.72 1.26 -10.89
N ASN A 76 14.27 0.57 -9.90
CA ASN A 76 15.65 0.73 -9.46
C ASN A 76 16.61 -0.25 -10.15
N GLY A 77 16.07 -1.22 -10.90
CA GLY A 77 16.75 -2.45 -11.28
C GLY A 77 16.64 -2.78 -12.76
N SER A 78 16.79 -1.77 -13.63
CA SER A 78 17.35 -2.03 -14.98
C SER A 78 18.82 -2.49 -14.90
N SER A 79 19.41 -2.54 -13.71
CA SER A 79 20.73 -3.10 -13.41
C SER A 79 20.65 -4.16 -12.31
N SER A 80 20.41 -5.42 -12.67
CA SER A 80 21.05 -6.52 -11.94
C SER A 80 21.33 -7.69 -12.90
N PRO A 81 22.50 -8.33 -12.76
CA PRO A 81 23.15 -9.10 -13.81
C PRO A 81 22.41 -10.41 -14.08
N LYS A 82 22.43 -10.87 -15.33
CA LYS A 82 22.11 -12.24 -15.69
C LYS A 82 22.95 -13.18 -14.81
N THR A 83 22.36 -13.78 -13.79
CA THR A 83 23.01 -14.90 -13.09
C THR A 83 23.13 -16.03 -14.10
N LYS A 84 24.36 -16.26 -14.60
CA LYS A 84 24.73 -17.47 -15.33
C LYS A 84 24.46 -18.65 -14.38
N SER A 85 23.41 -19.41 -14.64
CA SER A 85 23.27 -20.76 -14.07
C SER A 85 24.37 -21.60 -14.71
N LYS A 86 25.26 -22.10 -13.88
CA LYS A 86 26.17 -23.19 -14.23
C LYS A 86 25.39 -24.49 -14.24
#